data_AF-A0A4D8PUN5-F1
#
_entry.id   AF-A0A4D8PUN5-F1
#
_cell.length_a   1.000
_cell.length_b   1.000
_cell.length_c   1.000
_cell.angle_alpha   90.00
_cell.angle_beta   90.00
_cell.angle_gamma   90.00
#
_symmetry.space_group_name_H-M   'P 1'
#
loop_
_entity.id
_entity.type
_entity.pdbx_description
1 polymer ?
#
loop_
_entity_poly.entity_id
_entity_poly.type
_entity_poly.pdbx_seq_one_letter_code
_entity_poly.pdbx_strand_id
1 'polypeptide(L)'
;MGACDVVILETGRQVQASDLPRHMGYENPDFDLAGYAVRNRGAIQLRNRTIRLRPDGASSAAIEVACGIIANMDDGPVTLSTFTDGTWRFTNYGSPMAAIDGLLDLTGAHMSSMFEAVSEGMHAAEGHMRAAFQTWRDSAGELNVGSIERLRETGAWARAVALCPTGSQGTGFAFVHIGDGITAFGERWRKEMIGKVDDGQPDPDYAAFVSDLYRRSIEGEMPAVNRISASLRLDRRLAPSRLRYRQLLLPWTVRDGAKRRTIITSVTQRHAVGFHHAVAGTA
;
A
#
# COMPACT_ATOMS: atom_id res chain seq x y z
N MET A 1 14.31 -22.67 14.89
CA MET A 1 14.51 -21.57 13.93
C MET A 1 15.36 -20.53 14.62
N GLY A 2 16.57 -20.26 14.12
CA GLY A 2 17.49 -19.30 14.74
C GLY A 2 16.89 -17.90 14.73
N ALA A 3 16.96 -17.20 15.86
CA ALA A 3 16.55 -15.82 15.96
C ALA A 3 17.33 -14.97 14.94
N CYS A 4 16.66 -14.40 13.93
CA CYS A 4 17.27 -13.39 13.08
C CYS A 4 17.56 -12.14 13.94
N ASP A 5 18.83 -11.86 14.17
CA ASP A 5 19.33 -10.63 14.77
C ASP A 5 19.96 -9.80 13.66
N VAL A 6 19.22 -8.80 13.20
CA VAL A 6 19.52 -8.00 12.01
C VAL A 6 19.71 -6.55 12.44
N VAL A 7 20.73 -5.90 11.90
CA VAL A 7 20.96 -4.47 12.02
C VAL A 7 20.71 -3.83 10.66
N ILE A 8 19.81 -2.86 10.64
CA ILE A 8 19.53 -2.01 9.49
C ILE A 8 20.38 -0.75 9.66
N LEU A 9 21.36 -0.59 8.78
CA LEU A 9 22.24 0.57 8.76
C LEU A 9 21.48 1.83 8.31
N GLU A 10 22.09 2.99 8.48
CA GLU A 10 21.53 4.29 8.09
C GLU A 10 21.23 4.45 6.61
N THR A 11 21.82 3.58 5.80
CA THR A 11 21.60 3.48 4.36
C THR A 11 20.38 2.61 3.99
N GLY A 12 19.71 2.01 4.98
CA GLY A 12 18.66 1.00 4.78
C GLY A 12 19.20 -0.42 4.52
N ARG A 13 20.52 -0.58 4.41
CA ARG A 13 21.14 -1.91 4.20
C ARG A 13 20.96 -2.79 5.44
N GLN A 14 20.48 -4.01 5.23
CA GLN A 14 20.37 -5.04 6.26
C GLN A 14 21.68 -5.82 6.38
N VAL A 15 22.12 -6.04 7.62
CA VAL A 15 23.33 -6.79 7.96
C VAL A 15 23.01 -7.70 9.14
N GLN A 16 23.45 -8.96 9.11
CA GLN A 16 23.34 -9.84 10.28
C GLN A 16 24.22 -9.28 11.40
N ALA A 17 23.75 -9.31 12.66
CA ALA A 17 24.50 -8.74 13.77
C ALA A 17 25.92 -9.34 13.91
N SER A 18 26.10 -10.62 13.53
CA SER A 18 27.39 -11.31 13.49
C SER A 18 28.38 -10.72 12.48
N ASP A 19 27.90 -10.12 11.40
CA ASP A 19 28.73 -9.55 10.32
C ASP A 19 29.02 -8.06 10.53
N LEU A 20 28.30 -7.43 11.46
CA LEU A 20 28.43 -6.00 11.77
C LEU A 20 29.88 -5.55 12.06
N PRO A 21 30.72 -6.30 12.82
CA PRO A 21 32.10 -5.90 13.08
C PRO A 21 32.91 -5.65 11.80
N ARG A 22 32.82 -6.58 10.84
CA ARG A 22 33.46 -6.45 9.51
C ARG A 22 32.93 -5.25 8.74
N HIS A 23 31.63 -4.98 8.81
CA HIS A 23 31.00 -3.85 8.15
C HIS A 23 31.39 -2.50 8.73
N MET A 24 31.64 -2.44 10.04
CA MET A 24 31.99 -1.20 10.75
C MET A 24 33.50 -1.02 10.95
N GLY A 25 34.33 -1.97 10.51
CA GLY A 25 35.79 -1.91 10.66
C GLY A 25 36.29 -2.22 12.07
N TYR A 26 35.55 -3.00 12.85
CA TYR A 26 35.95 -3.48 14.17
C TYR A 26 36.28 -4.97 14.09
N GLU A 27 37.53 -5.37 14.33
CA GLU A 27 37.91 -6.79 14.24
C GLU A 27 37.46 -7.62 15.45
N ASN A 28 37.48 -7.03 16.65
CA ASN A 28 37.06 -7.70 17.88
C ASN A 28 36.51 -6.66 18.89
N PRO A 29 35.29 -6.16 18.71
CA PRO A 29 34.71 -5.16 19.60
C PRO A 29 34.45 -5.77 21.00
N ASP A 30 34.93 -5.10 22.04
CA ASP A 30 34.70 -5.44 23.46
C ASP A 30 33.43 -4.78 24.04
N PHE A 31 32.58 -4.21 23.18
CA PHE A 31 31.35 -3.51 23.53
C PHE A 31 30.17 -3.91 22.63
N ASP A 32 28.94 -3.53 23.03
CA ASP A 32 27.71 -3.72 22.22
C ASP A 32 27.77 -2.87 20.94
N LEU A 33 28.34 -3.42 19.87
CA LEU A 33 28.51 -2.74 18.59
C LEU A 33 27.17 -2.42 17.91
N ALA A 34 26.19 -3.32 18.00
CA ALA A 34 24.84 -3.08 17.48
C ALA A 34 24.16 -1.93 18.22
N GLY A 35 24.22 -1.93 19.56
CA GLY A 35 23.75 -0.82 20.38
C GLY A 35 24.52 0.48 20.15
N TYR A 36 25.80 0.42 19.82
CA TYR A 36 26.56 1.61 19.39
C TYR A 36 26.06 2.16 18.05
N ALA A 37 25.84 1.31 17.06
CA ALA A 37 25.31 1.71 15.75
C ALA A 37 23.92 2.37 15.90
N VAL A 38 23.03 1.78 16.71
CA VAL A 38 21.70 2.36 16.97
C VAL A 38 21.79 3.73 17.63
N ARG A 39 22.67 3.90 18.63
CA ARG A 39 22.76 5.16 19.40
C ARG A 39 23.42 6.31 18.62
N ASN A 40 24.35 5.99 17.72
CA ASN A 40 25.28 6.99 17.18
C ASN A 40 25.28 7.09 15.66
N ARG A 41 24.76 6.10 14.93
CA ARG A 41 24.83 6.03 13.47
C ARG A 41 23.46 6.05 12.81
N GLY A 42 22.37 6.12 13.56
CA GLY A 42 21.01 6.13 12.99
C GLY A 42 20.55 4.80 12.43
N ALA A 43 21.16 3.72 12.91
CA ALA A 43 20.76 2.34 12.62
C ALA A 43 19.57 1.91 13.50
N ILE A 44 18.90 0.83 13.09
CA ILE A 44 17.85 0.14 13.85
C ILE A 44 18.24 -1.33 13.97
N GLN A 45 18.14 -1.92 15.15
CA GLN A 45 18.37 -3.36 15.35
C GLN A 45 17.04 -4.08 15.57
N LEU A 46 16.84 -5.19 14.85
CA LEU A 46 15.71 -6.10 15.02
C LEU A 46 16.23 -7.42 15.54
N ARG A 47 15.81 -7.78 16.76
CA ARG A 47 16.17 -9.05 17.38
C ARG A 47 14.89 -9.72 17.85
N ASN A 48 14.55 -10.86 17.24
CA ASN A 48 13.24 -11.49 17.42
C ASN A 48 12.11 -10.51 17.08
N ARG A 49 11.31 -10.13 18.08
CA ARG A 49 10.20 -9.16 17.98
C ARG A 49 10.50 -7.87 18.75
N THR A 50 11.78 -7.63 19.06
CA THR A 50 12.24 -6.40 19.71
C THR A 50 12.96 -5.54 18.69
N ILE A 51 12.50 -4.29 18.53
CA ILE A 51 13.09 -3.29 17.65
C ILE A 51 13.77 -2.23 18.51
N ARG A 52 15.09 -2.16 18.42
CA ARG A 52 15.93 -1.19 19.12
C ARG A 52 16.22 0.00 18.21
N LEU A 53 15.93 1.21 18.69
CA LEU A 53 16.21 2.45 17.97
C LEU A 53 16.54 3.61 18.92
N ARG A 54 17.10 4.69 18.37
CA ARG A 54 17.12 6.02 18.99
C ARG A 54 16.18 6.93 18.19
N PRO A 55 15.02 7.36 18.74
CA PRO A 55 14.00 8.07 17.96
C PRO A 55 14.52 9.28 17.18
N ASP A 56 15.20 10.20 17.85
CA ASP A 56 15.73 11.44 17.23
C ASP A 56 16.95 11.23 16.32
N GLY A 57 17.52 10.02 16.33
CA GLY A 57 18.75 9.70 15.60
C GLY A 57 18.55 8.70 14.46
N ALA A 58 17.42 7.98 14.44
CA ALA A 58 17.16 6.95 13.45
C ALA A 58 16.99 7.57 12.05
N SER A 59 17.70 7.02 11.06
CA SER A 59 17.58 7.49 9.68
C SER A 59 16.26 7.06 9.05
N SER A 60 15.71 7.88 8.15
CA SER A 60 14.47 7.56 7.43
C SER A 60 14.59 6.26 6.63
N ALA A 61 15.74 5.99 6.01
CA ALA A 61 15.97 4.75 5.27
C ALA A 61 15.97 3.51 6.18
N ALA A 62 16.54 3.61 7.38
CA ALA A 62 16.48 2.51 8.35
C ALA A 62 15.06 2.29 8.88
N ILE A 63 14.32 3.38 9.15
CA ILE A 63 12.91 3.33 9.60
C ILE A 63 12.04 2.65 8.55
N GLU A 64 12.17 3.04 7.28
CA GLU A 64 11.39 2.46 6.18
C GLU A 64 11.57 0.95 6.07
N VAL A 65 12.83 0.50 6.10
CA VAL A 65 13.15 -0.94 6.05
C VAL A 65 12.67 -1.65 7.32
N ALA A 66 12.77 -1.03 8.49
CA ALA A 66 12.26 -1.60 9.73
C ALA A 66 10.74 -1.80 9.68
N CYS A 67 9.99 -0.78 9.23
CA CYS A 67 8.55 -0.89 9.01
C CYS A 67 8.21 -2.01 8.02
N GLY A 68 8.97 -2.13 6.93
CA GLY A 68 8.81 -3.23 5.96
C GLY A 68 9.00 -4.62 6.58
N ILE A 69 10.01 -4.80 7.44
CA ILE A 69 10.24 -6.07 8.14
C ILE A 69 9.13 -6.35 9.15
N ILE A 70 8.78 -5.38 9.99
CA ILE A 70 7.73 -5.51 11.01
C ILE A 70 6.38 -5.87 10.34
N ALA A 71 6.06 -5.25 9.21
CA ALA A 71 4.82 -5.50 8.46
C ALA A 71 4.72 -6.92 7.85
N ASN A 72 5.82 -7.68 7.81
CA ASN A 72 5.84 -9.06 7.34
C ASN A 72 6.05 -10.07 8.48
N MET A 73 6.06 -9.63 9.75
CA MET A 73 6.04 -10.53 10.90
C MET A 73 4.66 -11.18 11.05
N ASP A 74 4.63 -12.41 11.57
CA ASP A 74 3.39 -13.05 12.02
C ASP A 74 2.72 -12.22 13.13
N ASP A 75 1.40 -12.38 13.28
CA ASP A 75 0.63 -11.72 14.34
C ASP A 75 1.19 -12.04 15.74
N GLY A 76 1.19 -11.03 16.62
CA GLY A 76 1.68 -11.15 17.99
C GLY A 76 2.34 -9.88 18.52
N PRO A 77 2.73 -9.85 19.80
CA PRO A 77 3.26 -8.66 20.44
C PRO A 77 4.64 -8.29 19.89
N VAL A 78 4.90 -6.99 19.77
CA VAL A 78 6.17 -6.43 19.29
C VAL A 78 6.64 -5.37 20.28
N THR A 79 7.91 -5.40 20.65
CA THR A 79 8.50 -4.48 21.64
C THR A 79 9.35 -3.44 20.92
N LEU A 80 9.06 -2.17 21.13
CA LEU A 80 10.00 -1.10 20.80
C LEU A 80 10.90 -0.84 22.01
N SER A 81 12.20 -0.89 21.81
CA SER A 81 13.21 -0.53 22.80
C SER A 81 13.89 0.77 22.33
N THR A 82 13.56 1.88 22.97
CA THR A 82 14.00 3.21 22.55
C THR A 82 15.11 3.74 23.45
N PHE A 83 16.14 4.32 22.85
CA PHE A 83 17.18 5.03 23.58
C PHE A 83 16.86 6.52 23.65
N THR A 84 16.48 7.00 24.83
CA THR A 84 16.10 8.39 25.11
C THR A 84 16.73 8.82 26.43
N ASP A 85 17.23 10.05 26.54
CA ASP A 85 17.82 10.59 27.77
C ASP A 85 18.94 9.71 28.37
N GLY A 86 19.73 9.06 27.52
CA GLY A 86 20.82 8.17 27.97
C GLY A 86 20.38 6.79 28.46
N THR A 87 19.09 6.45 28.38
CA THR A 87 18.54 5.20 28.92
C THR A 87 17.68 4.46 27.90
N TRP A 88 17.60 3.13 28.02
CA TRP A 88 16.69 2.31 27.23
C TRP A 88 15.31 2.24 27.89
N ARG A 89 14.27 2.56 27.15
CA ARG A 89 12.86 2.40 27.54
C ARG A 89 12.23 1.33 26.67
N PHE A 90 11.26 0.61 27.21
CA PHE A 90 10.60 -0.50 26.52
C PHE A 90 9.09 -0.24 26.45
N THR A 91 8.54 -0.32 25.26
CA THR A 91 7.10 -0.19 25.00
C THR A 91 6.63 -1.43 24.26
N ASN A 92 5.63 -2.11 24.82
CA ASN A 92 5.04 -3.30 24.21
C ASN A 92 3.78 -2.91 23.44
N TYR A 93 3.72 -3.36 22.19
CA TYR A 93 2.57 -3.19 21.32
C TYR A 93 1.92 -4.55 21.06
N GLY A 94 0.60 -4.59 21.04
CA GLY A 94 -0.15 -5.84 20.90
C GLY A 94 -0.05 -6.49 19.52
N SER A 95 0.45 -5.76 18.51
CA SER A 95 0.59 -6.25 17.13
C SER A 95 1.78 -5.58 16.43
N PRO A 96 2.30 -6.17 15.33
CA PRO A 96 3.33 -5.53 14.51
C PRO A 96 2.91 -4.15 13.99
N MET A 97 1.64 -4.01 13.63
CA MET A 97 1.10 -2.77 13.11
C MET A 97 1.08 -1.65 14.16
N ALA A 98 0.63 -1.95 15.38
CA ALA A 98 0.66 -0.97 16.47
C ALA A 98 2.10 -0.56 16.80
N ALA A 99 3.08 -1.46 16.64
CA ALA A 99 4.50 -1.11 16.78
C ALA A 99 5.02 -0.23 15.63
N ILE A 100 4.53 -0.40 14.40
CA ILE A 100 4.85 0.50 13.28
C ILE A 100 4.31 1.91 13.58
N ASP A 101 3.05 2.02 13.99
CA ASP A 101 2.46 3.33 14.31
C ASP A 101 3.24 4.01 15.44
N GLY A 102 3.52 3.27 16.52
CA GLY A 102 4.36 3.76 17.62
C GLY A 102 5.77 4.17 17.18
N LEU A 103 6.40 3.42 16.27
CA LEU A 103 7.72 3.72 15.72
C LEU A 103 7.70 5.02 14.91
N LEU A 104 6.69 5.22 14.07
CA LEU A 104 6.54 6.43 13.25
C LEU A 104 6.24 7.66 14.11
N ASP A 105 5.35 7.52 15.10
CA ASP A 105 5.02 8.59 16.04
C ASP A 105 6.25 9.03 16.85
N LEU A 106 7.04 8.06 17.34
CA LEU A 106 8.25 8.33 18.13
C LEU A 106 9.34 9.04 17.32
N THR A 107 9.48 8.68 16.05
CA THR A 107 10.55 9.22 15.17
C THR A 107 10.14 10.50 14.46
N GLY A 108 8.85 10.86 14.48
CA GLY A 108 8.30 11.90 13.62
C GLY A 108 8.48 11.60 12.13
N ALA A 109 8.82 10.36 11.77
CA ALA A 109 9.09 9.99 10.40
C ALA A 109 7.76 9.85 9.65
N HIS A 110 7.65 10.59 8.56
CA HIS A 110 6.65 10.32 7.55
C HIS A 110 7.23 9.25 6.62
N MET A 111 6.64 8.06 6.57
CA MET A 111 7.07 7.05 5.63
C MET A 111 6.97 7.61 4.20
N SER A 112 8.12 7.75 3.53
CA SER A 112 8.13 7.91 2.08
C SER A 112 7.63 6.60 1.47
N SER A 113 6.36 6.57 1.09
CA SER A 113 5.60 5.46 0.49
C SER A 113 4.91 4.46 1.46
N MET A 114 3.79 4.88 2.07
CA MET A 114 2.75 3.94 2.54
C MET A 114 2.04 3.21 1.37
N PHE A 115 2.29 3.66 0.14
CA PHE A 115 1.65 3.19 -1.09
C PHE A 115 2.69 3.04 -2.19
N GLU A 116 2.78 1.85 -2.76
CA GLU A 116 3.69 1.52 -3.86
C GLU A 116 2.87 1.03 -5.06
N ALA A 117 3.21 1.53 -6.25
CA ALA A 117 2.74 0.98 -7.52
C ALA A 117 3.94 0.58 -8.37
N VAL A 118 4.05 -0.72 -8.64
CA VAL A 118 5.02 -1.25 -9.60
C VAL A 118 4.30 -1.44 -10.92
N SER A 119 4.75 -0.72 -11.95
CA SER A 119 4.25 -0.92 -13.31
C SER A 119 4.63 -2.32 -13.79
N GLU A 120 3.63 -3.08 -14.23
CA GLU A 120 3.81 -4.41 -14.82
C GLU A 120 3.40 -4.35 -16.31
N GLY A 121 3.92 -5.27 -17.12
CA GLY A 121 3.49 -5.36 -18.51
C GLY A 121 2.06 -5.91 -18.64
N MET A 122 1.40 -5.66 -19.77
CA MET A 122 0.03 -6.17 -20.05
C MET A 122 -0.11 -7.70 -19.94
N HIS A 123 1.00 -8.44 -20.02
CA HIS A 123 1.02 -9.89 -19.76
C HIS A 123 0.62 -10.26 -18.32
N ALA A 124 0.71 -9.34 -17.35
CA ALA A 124 0.27 -9.53 -15.98
C ALA A 124 -1.25 -9.36 -15.77
N ALA A 125 -1.97 -8.79 -16.74
CA ALA A 125 -3.43 -8.67 -16.69
C ALA A 125 -4.11 -10.00 -16.99
N GLU A 126 -4.41 -10.82 -15.99
CA GLU A 126 -5.06 -12.13 -16.17
C GLU A 126 -6.58 -12.09 -15.93
N GLY A 127 -7.27 -13.20 -16.25
CA GLY A 127 -8.70 -13.38 -15.98
C GLY A 127 -9.57 -12.23 -16.49
N HIS A 128 -10.38 -11.65 -15.60
CA HIS A 128 -11.28 -10.53 -15.92
C HIS A 128 -10.52 -9.27 -16.34
N MET A 129 -9.27 -9.05 -15.91
CA MET A 129 -8.46 -7.92 -16.40
C MET A 129 -8.08 -8.13 -17.87
N ARG A 130 -7.68 -9.35 -18.27
CA ARG A 130 -7.41 -9.65 -19.68
C ARG A 130 -8.64 -9.39 -20.55
N ALA A 131 -9.80 -9.86 -20.10
CA ALA A 131 -11.06 -9.69 -20.81
C ALA A 131 -11.47 -8.22 -20.93
N ALA A 132 -11.24 -7.42 -19.88
CA ALA A 132 -11.48 -5.97 -19.92
C ALA A 132 -10.57 -5.26 -20.92
N PHE A 133 -9.28 -5.59 -20.93
CA PHE A 133 -8.34 -5.03 -21.90
C PHE A 133 -8.72 -5.41 -23.34
N GLN A 134 -9.12 -6.66 -23.58
CA GLN A 134 -9.56 -7.09 -24.90
C GLN A 134 -10.81 -6.31 -25.35
N THR A 135 -11.78 -6.14 -24.45
CA THR A 135 -12.97 -5.32 -24.71
C THR A 135 -12.62 -3.87 -25.07
N TRP A 136 -11.64 -3.29 -24.37
CA TRP A 136 -11.14 -1.94 -24.63
C TRP A 136 -10.50 -1.83 -26.02
N ARG A 137 -9.66 -2.81 -26.40
CA ARG A 137 -9.05 -2.82 -27.73
C ARG A 137 -10.11 -2.96 -28.83
N ASP A 138 -11.06 -3.87 -28.66
CA ASP A 138 -12.08 -4.17 -29.67
C ASP A 138 -13.08 -3.03 -29.86
N SER A 139 -13.26 -2.17 -28.85
CA SER A 139 -14.04 -0.94 -28.97
C SER A 139 -13.21 0.30 -29.35
N ALA A 140 -11.92 0.13 -29.66
CA ALA A 140 -10.99 1.23 -29.90
C ALA A 140 -10.99 2.27 -28.76
N GLY A 141 -11.11 1.81 -27.51
CA GLY A 141 -11.18 2.64 -26.32
C GLY A 141 -12.49 3.38 -26.14
N GLU A 142 -13.55 3.07 -26.88
CA GLU A 142 -14.88 3.66 -26.67
C GLU A 142 -15.66 2.90 -25.60
N LEU A 143 -16.20 3.62 -24.60
CA LEU A 143 -17.10 3.07 -23.60
C LEU A 143 -18.55 3.37 -23.98
N ASN A 144 -19.15 2.42 -24.68
CA ASN A 144 -20.55 2.43 -25.11
C ASN A 144 -21.32 1.21 -24.54
N VAL A 145 -22.61 1.12 -24.82
CA VAL A 145 -23.50 0.06 -24.32
C VAL A 145 -22.92 -1.34 -24.59
N GLY A 146 -22.48 -1.61 -25.83
CA GLY A 146 -21.94 -2.92 -26.19
C GLY A 146 -20.62 -3.26 -25.48
N SER A 147 -19.74 -2.28 -25.25
CA SER A 147 -18.53 -2.50 -24.46
C SER A 147 -18.85 -2.79 -22.98
N ILE A 148 -19.85 -2.11 -22.40
CA ILE A 148 -20.29 -2.34 -21.02
C ILE A 148 -20.92 -3.73 -20.88
N GLU A 149 -21.72 -4.18 -21.85
CA GLU A 149 -22.30 -5.52 -21.87
C GLU A 149 -21.21 -6.60 -21.88
N ARG A 150 -20.19 -6.49 -22.75
CA ARG A 150 -19.04 -7.42 -22.74
C ARG A 150 -18.26 -7.41 -21.42
N LEU A 151 -18.09 -6.24 -20.80
CA LEU A 151 -17.47 -6.15 -19.48
C LEU A 151 -18.30 -6.85 -18.39
N ARG A 152 -19.64 -6.85 -18.50
CA ARG A 152 -20.53 -7.57 -17.58
C ARG A 152 -20.45 -9.07 -17.78
N GLU A 153 -20.51 -9.54 -19.02
CA GLU A 153 -20.42 -10.97 -19.38
C GLU A 153 -19.14 -11.63 -18.87
N THR A 154 -18.05 -10.87 -18.85
CA THR A 154 -16.73 -11.36 -18.41
C THR A 154 -16.48 -11.18 -16.91
N GLY A 155 -17.44 -10.62 -16.17
CA GLY A 155 -17.32 -10.29 -14.74
C GLY A 155 -16.37 -9.12 -14.45
N ALA A 156 -15.76 -8.50 -15.46
CA ALA A 156 -14.87 -7.36 -15.28
C ALA A 156 -15.60 -6.14 -14.71
N TRP A 157 -16.85 -5.91 -15.12
CA TRP A 157 -17.66 -4.78 -14.66
C TRP A 157 -17.95 -4.82 -13.14
N ALA A 158 -18.15 -6.02 -12.60
CA ALA A 158 -18.30 -6.27 -11.16
C ALA A 158 -17.04 -5.91 -10.35
N ARG A 159 -15.87 -5.96 -11.00
CA ARG A 159 -14.56 -5.67 -10.41
C ARG A 159 -14.01 -4.29 -10.79
N ALA A 160 -14.82 -3.46 -11.45
CA ALA A 160 -14.44 -2.16 -11.97
C ALA A 160 -14.91 -1.02 -11.08
N VAL A 161 -14.08 0.01 -10.98
CA VAL A 161 -14.46 1.37 -10.55
C VAL A 161 -14.31 2.27 -11.77
N ALA A 162 -15.38 2.92 -12.21
CA ALA A 162 -15.35 3.89 -13.31
C ALA A 162 -15.40 5.31 -12.77
N LEU A 163 -14.51 6.16 -13.27
CA LEU A 163 -14.27 7.50 -12.76
C LEU A 163 -14.23 8.50 -13.90
N CYS A 164 -14.82 9.68 -13.69
CA CYS A 164 -14.77 10.80 -14.61
C CYS A 164 -13.92 11.93 -14.01
N PRO A 165 -12.91 12.46 -14.72
CA PRO A 165 -12.22 13.67 -14.28
C PRO A 165 -13.19 14.84 -14.14
N THR A 166 -13.07 15.63 -13.06
CA THR A 166 -13.93 16.78 -12.81
C THR A 166 -13.32 18.08 -13.33
N GLY A 167 -13.51 18.38 -14.63
CA GLY A 167 -13.25 19.70 -15.22
C GLY A 167 -11.79 20.17 -15.24
N SER A 168 -11.51 21.26 -15.97
CA SER A 168 -10.15 21.75 -16.29
C SER A 168 -9.36 22.37 -15.13
N GLN A 169 -9.94 22.47 -13.94
CA GLN A 169 -9.36 23.13 -12.75
C GLN A 169 -9.55 22.31 -11.45
N GLY A 170 -10.27 21.18 -11.49
CA GLY A 170 -10.53 20.35 -10.31
C GLY A 170 -9.67 19.10 -10.30
N THR A 171 -8.78 18.98 -9.32
CA THR A 171 -7.89 17.82 -9.12
C THR A 171 -8.62 16.60 -8.56
N GLY A 172 -9.78 16.26 -9.13
CA GLY A 172 -10.70 15.26 -8.58
C GLY A 172 -11.29 14.34 -9.64
N PHE A 173 -11.78 13.19 -9.16
CA PHE A 173 -12.48 12.20 -9.96
C PHE A 173 -13.86 11.96 -9.37
N ALA A 174 -14.90 12.02 -10.21
CA ALA A 174 -16.25 11.65 -9.82
C ALA A 174 -16.50 10.17 -10.09
N PHE A 175 -17.04 9.44 -9.11
CA PHE A 175 -17.40 8.04 -9.27
C PHE A 175 -18.63 7.91 -10.18
N VAL A 176 -18.48 7.20 -11.29
CA VAL A 176 -19.57 6.91 -12.24
C VAL A 176 -20.14 5.52 -11.99
N HIS A 177 -19.28 4.56 -11.63
CA HIS A 177 -19.67 3.19 -11.34
C HIS A 177 -18.73 2.58 -10.31
N ILE A 178 -19.29 1.78 -9.41
CA ILE A 178 -18.52 0.94 -8.50
C ILE A 178 -19.15 -0.46 -8.49
N GLY A 179 -18.41 -1.42 -9.03
CA GLY A 179 -18.83 -2.82 -9.13
C GLY A 179 -19.10 -3.45 -7.77
N ASP A 180 -20.06 -4.36 -7.72
CA ASP A 180 -20.47 -5.12 -6.53
C ASP A 180 -19.37 -6.03 -5.95
N GLY A 181 -18.40 -6.44 -6.78
CA GLY A 181 -17.18 -7.11 -6.33
C GLY A 181 -16.21 -6.21 -5.55
N ILE A 182 -16.41 -4.89 -5.50
CA ILE A 182 -15.58 -3.97 -4.72
C ILE A 182 -16.09 -3.90 -3.27
N THR A 183 -15.40 -4.61 -2.38
CA THR A 183 -15.82 -4.77 -0.97
C THR A 183 -14.92 -4.07 0.04
N ALA A 184 -13.88 -3.36 -0.40
CA ALA A 184 -12.84 -2.79 0.49
C ALA A 184 -13.40 -1.87 1.59
N PHE A 185 -14.42 -1.09 1.24
CA PHE A 185 -14.99 -0.06 2.11
C PHE A 185 -16.47 -0.36 2.46
N GLY A 186 -16.93 -1.58 2.16
CA GLY A 186 -18.30 -2.03 2.42
C GLY A 186 -19.35 -1.54 1.42
N GLU A 187 -20.53 -2.17 1.47
CA GLU A 187 -21.62 -1.93 0.51
C GLU A 187 -22.23 -0.52 0.64
N ARG A 188 -22.32 -0.01 1.87
CA ARG A 188 -22.88 1.33 2.12
C ARG A 188 -22.07 2.42 1.43
N TRP A 189 -20.75 2.41 1.62
CA TRP A 189 -19.83 3.33 0.94
C TRP A 189 -19.98 3.23 -0.59
N ARG A 190 -20.02 2.00 -1.11
CA ARG A 190 -20.17 1.76 -2.56
C ARG A 190 -21.41 2.44 -3.16
N LYS A 191 -22.54 2.40 -2.45
CA LYS A 191 -23.79 3.04 -2.90
C LYS A 191 -23.74 4.55 -2.72
N GLU A 192 -23.14 5.04 -1.64
CA GLU A 192 -23.11 6.46 -1.29
C GLU A 192 -22.13 7.30 -2.13
N MET A 193 -21.11 6.68 -2.74
CA MET A 193 -20.06 7.40 -3.49
C MET A 193 -20.40 7.65 -4.96
N ILE A 194 -21.32 6.89 -5.57
CA ILE A 194 -21.68 7.11 -6.98
C ILE A 194 -22.26 8.51 -7.17
N GLY A 195 -21.73 9.25 -8.15
CA GLY A 195 -22.06 10.65 -8.44
C GLY A 195 -21.28 11.68 -7.62
N LYS A 196 -20.53 11.26 -6.60
CA LYS A 196 -19.69 12.15 -5.79
C LYS A 196 -18.28 12.24 -6.34
N VAL A 197 -17.65 13.38 -6.08
CA VAL A 197 -16.20 13.55 -6.25
C VAL A 197 -15.50 12.83 -5.10
N ASP A 198 -14.40 12.14 -5.40
CA ASP A 198 -13.51 11.57 -4.40
C ASP A 198 -13.06 12.67 -3.44
N ASP A 199 -13.47 12.54 -2.18
CA ASP A 199 -13.21 13.48 -1.09
C ASP A 199 -11.94 13.10 -0.30
N GLY A 200 -11.20 12.10 -0.77
CA GLY A 200 -10.01 11.60 -0.13
C GLY A 200 -10.28 10.65 1.03
N GLN A 201 -11.53 10.25 1.29
CA GLN A 201 -11.83 9.33 2.38
C GLN A 201 -11.77 7.87 1.92
N PRO A 202 -11.32 6.93 2.77
CA PRO A 202 -10.93 7.10 4.18
C PRO A 202 -9.46 7.49 4.43
N ASP A 203 -8.64 7.54 3.38
CA ASP A 203 -7.21 7.84 3.47
C ASP A 203 -6.82 8.82 2.35
N PRO A 204 -6.62 10.11 2.65
CA PRO A 204 -6.43 11.14 1.63
C PRO A 204 -5.12 10.98 0.89
N ASP A 205 -4.10 10.44 1.55
CA ASP A 205 -2.80 10.19 0.95
C ASP A 205 -2.90 9.04 -0.06
N TYR A 206 -3.66 7.99 0.28
CA TYR A 206 -3.95 6.91 -0.66
C TYR A 206 -4.78 7.41 -1.86
N ALA A 207 -5.82 8.21 -1.61
CA ALA A 207 -6.66 8.75 -2.67
C ALA A 207 -5.84 9.62 -3.65
N ALA A 208 -4.94 10.47 -3.13
CA ALA A 208 -4.01 11.26 -3.94
C ALA A 208 -3.07 10.38 -4.76
N PHE A 209 -2.50 9.33 -4.15
CA PHE A 209 -1.63 8.36 -4.82
C PHE A 209 -2.33 7.65 -5.99
N VAL A 210 -3.53 7.12 -5.78
CA VAL A 210 -4.25 6.40 -6.85
C VAL A 210 -4.75 7.38 -7.93
N SER A 211 -5.14 8.60 -7.53
CA SER A 211 -5.52 9.66 -8.48
C SER A 211 -4.39 10.05 -9.42
N ASP A 212 -3.14 10.02 -8.96
CA ASP A 212 -1.98 10.27 -9.80
C ASP A 212 -1.79 9.17 -10.87
N LEU A 213 -2.00 7.90 -10.49
CA LEU A 213 -1.97 6.78 -11.45
C LEU A 213 -3.06 6.94 -12.52
N TYR A 214 -4.27 7.35 -12.11
CA TYR A 214 -5.37 7.61 -13.04
C TYR A 214 -5.02 8.72 -14.03
N ARG A 215 -4.48 9.83 -13.53
CA ARG A 215 -4.10 10.98 -14.35
C ARG A 215 -3.08 10.59 -15.41
N ARG A 216 -2.01 9.88 -15.02
CA ARG A 216 -0.98 9.41 -15.95
C ARG A 216 -1.53 8.50 -17.05
N SER A 217 -2.44 7.59 -16.72
CA SER A 217 -3.06 6.70 -17.72
C SER A 217 -3.98 7.46 -18.68
N ILE A 218 -4.71 8.46 -18.19
CA ILE A 218 -5.54 9.35 -19.03
C ILE A 218 -4.67 10.20 -19.94
N GLU A 219 -3.66 10.88 -19.41
CA GLU A 219 -2.76 11.76 -20.17
C GLU A 219 -1.98 11.01 -21.23
N GLY A 220 -1.57 9.76 -20.93
CA GLY A 220 -0.92 8.89 -21.89
C GLY A 220 -1.86 8.20 -22.88
N GLU A 221 -3.18 8.32 -22.70
CA GLU A 221 -4.22 7.61 -23.47
C GLU A 221 -3.98 6.09 -23.62
N MET A 222 -3.26 5.50 -22.66
CA MET A 222 -2.78 4.11 -22.74
C MET A 222 -3.19 3.30 -21.50
N PRO A 223 -3.61 2.04 -21.70
CA PRO A 223 -3.80 1.10 -20.61
C PRO A 223 -2.53 0.88 -19.80
N ALA A 224 -2.69 0.69 -18.50
CA ALA A 224 -1.59 0.42 -17.59
C ALA A 224 -1.96 -0.70 -16.61
N VAL A 225 -1.02 -1.59 -16.34
CA VAL A 225 -1.14 -2.59 -15.27
C VAL A 225 -0.20 -2.21 -14.15
N ASN A 226 -0.73 -2.16 -12.94
CA ASN A 226 0.05 -1.85 -11.75
C ASN A 226 -0.19 -2.93 -10.69
N ARG A 227 0.89 -3.36 -10.03
CA ARG A 227 0.81 -4.08 -8.76
C ARG A 227 0.89 -3.07 -7.64
N ILE A 228 -0.18 -2.99 -6.85
CA ILE A 228 -0.32 -2.03 -5.76
C ILE A 228 -0.15 -2.73 -4.42
N SER A 229 0.71 -2.15 -3.57
CA SER A 229 0.83 -2.47 -2.15
C SER A 229 0.56 -1.21 -1.35
N ALA A 230 -0.48 -1.23 -0.52
CA ALA A 230 -0.93 -0.08 0.24
C ALA A 230 -1.19 -0.46 1.70
N SER A 231 -0.81 0.43 2.61
CA SER A 231 -1.18 0.36 4.04
C SER A 231 -2.12 1.51 4.35
N LEU A 232 -3.42 1.24 4.43
CA LEU A 232 -4.43 2.27 4.64
C LEU A 232 -4.64 2.59 6.12
N ARG A 233 -4.74 3.87 6.45
CA ARG A 233 -5.32 4.33 7.72
C ARG A 233 -6.84 4.38 7.56
N LEU A 234 -7.57 3.60 8.36
CA LEU A 234 -9.03 3.63 8.38
C LEU A 234 -9.47 4.16 9.73
N ASP A 235 -10.22 5.26 9.77
CA ASP A 235 -10.68 6.00 10.97
C ASP A 235 -11.35 5.16 12.07
N ARG A 236 -11.68 3.89 11.80
CA ARG A 236 -12.35 2.97 12.74
C ARG A 236 -11.55 1.73 13.09
N ARG A 237 -10.30 1.61 12.63
CA ARG A 237 -9.44 0.47 12.93
C ARG A 237 -8.15 0.94 13.59
N LEU A 238 -7.84 0.35 14.74
CA LEU A 238 -6.59 0.57 15.48
C LEU A 238 -5.35 0.02 14.75
N ALA A 239 -5.53 -0.75 13.67
CA ALA A 239 -4.44 -1.27 12.84
C ALA A 239 -4.66 -0.89 11.36
N PRO A 240 -3.62 -0.39 10.66
CA PRO A 240 -3.71 -0.11 9.23
C PRO A 240 -4.10 -1.35 8.44
N SER A 241 -4.99 -1.15 7.46
CA SER A 241 -5.47 -2.24 6.61
C SER A 241 -4.57 -2.39 5.40
N ARG A 242 -3.90 -3.55 5.30
CA ARG A 242 -3.03 -3.86 4.17
C ARG A 242 -3.85 -4.28 2.95
N LEU A 243 -3.62 -3.62 1.83
CA LEU A 243 -4.17 -3.94 0.53
C LEU A 243 -3.05 -4.34 -0.42
N ARG A 244 -3.18 -5.53 -0.99
CA ARG A 244 -2.34 -5.98 -2.10
C ARG A 244 -3.24 -6.42 -3.24
N TYR A 245 -3.11 -5.74 -4.37
CA TYR A 245 -3.94 -6.03 -5.53
C TYR A 245 -3.23 -5.64 -6.82
N ARG A 246 -3.66 -6.26 -7.92
CA ARG A 246 -3.36 -5.77 -9.26
C ARG A 246 -4.50 -4.92 -9.76
N GLN A 247 -4.14 -3.89 -10.51
CA GLN A 247 -5.05 -2.96 -11.12
C GLN A 247 -4.73 -2.85 -12.60
N LEU A 248 -5.75 -2.99 -13.43
CA LEU A 248 -5.71 -2.58 -14.82
C LEU A 248 -6.46 -1.25 -14.95
N LEU A 249 -5.77 -0.24 -15.45
CA LEU A 249 -6.32 1.06 -15.83
C LEU A 249 -6.62 1.05 -17.31
N LEU A 250 -7.84 1.47 -17.67
CA LEU A 250 -8.27 1.62 -19.06
C LEU A 250 -8.87 3.02 -19.22
N PRO A 251 -8.22 3.91 -20.00
CA PRO A 251 -8.78 5.21 -20.35
C PRO A 251 -9.76 5.02 -21.51
N TRP A 252 -11.01 5.41 -21.31
CA TRP A 252 -12.08 5.31 -22.28
C TRP A 252 -12.55 6.68 -22.76
N THR A 253 -13.04 6.73 -23.98
CA THR A 253 -13.85 7.83 -24.49
C THR A 253 -15.33 7.48 -24.43
N VAL A 254 -16.14 8.36 -23.87
CA VAL A 254 -17.61 8.31 -23.94
C VAL A 254 -18.07 9.43 -24.86
N ARG A 255 -19.00 9.11 -25.78
CA ARG A 255 -19.66 10.09 -26.64
C ARG A 255 -21.05 10.38 -26.09
N ASP A 256 -21.30 11.65 -25.80
CA ASP A 256 -22.59 12.18 -25.34
C ASP A 256 -23.03 13.24 -26.36
N GLY A 257 -23.69 12.78 -27.42
CA GLY A 257 -23.98 13.58 -28.61
C GLY A 257 -22.69 14.11 -29.26
N ALA A 258 -22.55 15.44 -29.32
CA ALA A 258 -21.35 16.11 -29.86
C ALA A 258 -20.17 16.19 -28.87
N LYS A 259 -20.38 15.85 -27.59
CA LYS A 259 -19.35 15.97 -26.55
C LYS A 259 -18.61 14.65 -26.37
N ARG A 260 -17.27 14.72 -26.31
CA ARG A 260 -16.42 13.62 -25.86
C ARG A 260 -16.03 13.85 -24.41
N ARG A 261 -16.10 12.80 -23.61
CA ARG A 261 -15.64 12.80 -22.21
C ARG A 261 -14.72 11.61 -22.00
N THR A 262 -13.71 11.80 -21.15
CA THR A 262 -12.82 10.72 -20.74
C THR A 262 -13.36 10.06 -19.47
N ILE A 263 -13.40 8.73 -19.46
CA ILE A 263 -13.69 7.92 -18.29
C ILE A 263 -12.50 7.00 -18.07
N ILE A 264 -12.02 6.82 -16.85
CA ILE A 264 -11.06 5.77 -16.54
C ILE A 264 -11.74 4.65 -15.77
N THR A 265 -11.53 3.41 -16.18
CA THR A 265 -11.92 2.26 -15.36
C THR A 265 -10.69 1.65 -14.71
N SER A 266 -10.76 1.50 -13.40
CA SER A 266 -9.85 0.69 -12.60
C SER A 266 -10.47 -0.69 -12.38
N VAL A 267 -9.97 -1.71 -13.07
CA VAL A 267 -10.37 -3.10 -12.88
C VAL A 267 -9.39 -3.77 -11.92
N THR A 268 -9.89 -4.31 -10.81
CA THR A 268 -9.01 -4.80 -9.73
C THR A 268 -9.09 -6.31 -9.54
N GLN A 269 -7.93 -6.92 -9.27
CA GLN A 269 -7.80 -8.30 -8.82
C GLN A 269 -7.05 -8.31 -7.49
N ARG A 270 -7.75 -8.68 -6.41
CA ARG A 270 -7.07 -8.85 -5.12
C ARG A 270 -6.17 -10.07 -5.21
N HIS A 271 -4.98 -9.95 -4.65
CA HIS A 271 -4.24 -11.15 -4.27
C HIS A 271 -4.95 -11.68 -3.03
N ALA A 272 -5.29 -12.96 -3.01
CA ALA A 272 -5.85 -13.59 -1.82
C ALA A 272 -4.83 -13.43 -0.69
N VAL A 273 -5.07 -12.46 0.20
CA VAL A 273 -4.53 -12.53 1.55
C VAL A 273 -5.44 -13.52 2.23
N GLY A 274 -4.92 -14.70 2.58
CA GLY A 274 -5.68 -15.73 3.27
C GLY A 274 -6.20 -15.19 4.60
N PHE A 275 -7.43 -14.67 4.60
CA PHE A 275 -8.17 -14.44 5.82
C PHE A 275 -8.82 -15.78 6.20
N HIS A 276 -8.15 -16.54 7.06
CA HIS A 276 -8.85 -17.55 7.85
C HIS A 276 -9.81 -16.82 8.79
N HIS A 277 -11.04 -16.60 8.34
CA HIS A 277 -12.15 -16.43 9.26
C HIS A 277 -12.35 -17.78 9.96
N ALA A 278 -11.77 -17.94 11.14
CA ALA A 278 -12.29 -18.87 12.12
C ALA A 278 -13.68 -18.35 12.52
N VAL A 279 -14.72 -18.88 11.88
CA VAL A 279 -16.09 -18.74 12.34
C VAL A 279 -16.16 -19.52 13.64
N ALA A 280 -16.14 -18.82 14.77
CA ALA A 280 -16.56 -19.37 16.04
C ALA A 280 -18.06 -19.66 15.93
N GLY A 281 -18.40 -20.89 15.54
CA GLY A 281 -19.73 -21.43 15.70
C GLY A 281 -19.99 -21.62 17.19
N THR A 282 -20.88 -20.79 17.73
CA THR A 282 -21.54 -21.09 19.00
C THR A 282 -22.56 -22.19 18.77
N ALA A 283 -22.29 -23.36 19.35
CA ALA A 283 -23.30 -24.30 19.81
C ALA A 283 -23.15 -24.40 21.34
#